data_AF-A0A3P8HHE2-F1
#
_entry.id   AF-A0A3P8HHE2-F1
#
_cell.length_a   1.000
_cell.length_b   1.000
_cell.length_c   1.000
_cell.angle_alpha   90.00
_cell.angle_beta   90.00
_cell.angle_gamma   90.00
#
_symmetry.space_group_name_H-M   'P 1'
#
loop_
_entity.id
_entity.type
_entity.pdbx_description
1 polymer ?
#
loop_
_entity_poly.entity_id
_entity_poly.type
_entity_poly.pdbx_seq_one_letter_code
_entity_poly.pdbx_strand_id
1 'polypeptide(L)'
;MILKLVEKGAHLEFRDSETLTPLHRAAIAGNFEAIKALLDLGQNPNVRDARDLTPLYHAVSQDVPTRCIVQLLYDHAILGVMDDKNRQEIHQCGVKPMPNIINRPYAYEEPNMLIQKVPI
;
A
#
# COMPACT_ATOMS: atom_id res chain seq x y z
N MET A 1 -21.47 -0.18 8.21
CA MET A 1 -21.12 -1.01 9.38
C MET A 1 -19.95 -0.41 10.17
N ILE A 2 -18.86 0.04 9.54
CA ILE A 2 -17.70 0.66 10.20
C ILE A 2 -18.07 1.89 11.04
N LEU A 3 -18.88 2.82 10.51
CA LEU A 3 -19.36 3.99 11.27
C LEU A 3 -20.07 3.59 12.57
N LYS A 4 -20.88 2.54 12.53
CA LYS A 4 -21.64 2.03 13.69
C LYS A 4 -20.74 1.36 14.74
N LEU A 5 -19.55 0.89 14.34
CA LEU A 5 -18.54 0.37 15.26
C LEU A 5 -17.78 1.53 15.94
N VAL A 6 -17.46 2.59 15.19
CA VAL A 6 -16.83 3.79 15.74
C VAL A 6 -17.75 4.49 16.75
N GLU A 7 -19.05 4.61 16.43
CA GLU A 7 -20.07 5.11 17.37
C GLU A 7 -20.15 4.30 18.67
N LYS A 8 -19.79 3.01 18.62
CA LYS A 8 -19.72 2.13 19.80
C LYS A 8 -18.36 2.13 20.49
N GLY A 9 -17.45 3.04 20.12
CA GLY A 9 -16.14 3.20 20.74
C GLY A 9 -15.02 2.35 20.10
N ALA A 10 -15.20 1.84 18.88
CA ALA A 10 -14.12 1.15 18.19
C ALA A 10 -12.95 2.11 17.90
N HIS A 11 -11.76 1.77 18.39
CA HIS A 11 -10.56 2.55 18.16
C HIS A 11 -10.04 2.33 16.73
N LEU A 12 -10.07 3.39 15.93
CA LEU A 12 -9.59 3.36 14.55
C LEU A 12 -8.09 3.13 14.46
N GLU A 13 -7.30 3.51 15.47
CA GLU A 13 -5.85 3.26 15.46
C GLU A 13 -5.47 1.91 16.05
N PHE A 14 -6.44 1.04 16.35
CA PHE A 14 -6.15 -0.27 16.91
C PHE A 14 -5.28 -1.08 15.95
N ARG A 15 -4.17 -1.58 16.48
CA ARG A 15 -3.24 -2.43 15.75
C ARG A 15 -3.45 -3.87 16.18
N ASP A 16 -3.58 -4.77 15.21
CA ASP A 16 -3.64 -6.20 15.51
C ASP A 16 -2.25 -6.77 15.88
N SER A 17 -2.15 -8.09 16.04
CA SER A 17 -0.90 -8.77 16.41
C SER A 17 0.23 -8.60 15.39
N GLU A 18 -0.08 -8.26 14.13
CA GLU A 18 0.89 -7.96 13.08
C GLU A 18 1.15 -6.45 12.98
N THR A 19 0.66 -5.69 13.95
CA THR A 19 0.65 -4.23 14.02
C THR A 19 -0.13 -3.54 12.88
N LEU A 20 -0.99 -4.29 12.19
CA LEU A 20 -1.79 -3.76 11.09
C LEU A 20 -2.96 -2.96 11.64
N THR A 21 -3.17 -1.77 11.07
CA THR A 21 -4.36 -0.97 11.35
C THR A 21 -5.57 -1.47 10.55
N PRO A 22 -6.80 -1.02 10.87
CA PRO A 22 -7.98 -1.35 10.08
C PRO A 22 -7.83 -0.95 8.61
N LEU A 23 -7.08 0.13 8.31
CA LEU A 23 -6.81 0.54 6.93
C LEU A 23 -5.94 -0.45 6.18
N HIS A 24 -4.92 -1.03 6.83
CA HIS A 24 -4.12 -2.10 6.25
C HIS A 24 -5.00 -3.30 5.90
N ARG A 25 -5.87 -3.74 6.83
CA ARG A 25 -6.77 -4.87 6.59
C ARG A 25 -7.79 -4.57 5.48
N ALA A 26 -8.33 -3.36 5.43
CA ALA A 26 -9.23 -2.92 4.36
C ALA A 26 -8.54 -2.89 2.99
N ALA A 27 -7.28 -2.45 2.96
CA ALA A 27 -6.42 -2.43 1.79
C ALA A 27 -6.07 -3.85 1.32
N ILE A 28 -5.70 -4.76 2.22
CA ILE A 28 -5.45 -6.18 1.92
C ILE A 28 -6.71 -6.86 1.36
N ALA A 29 -7.87 -6.58 1.95
CA ALA A 29 -9.15 -7.14 1.52
C ALA A 29 -9.68 -6.52 0.22
N GLY A 30 -9.10 -5.42 -0.25
CA GLY A 30 -9.59 -4.69 -1.44
C GLY A 30 -10.98 -4.08 -1.26
N ASN A 31 -11.38 -3.82 -0.01
CA ASN A 31 -12.72 -3.32 0.29
C ASN A 31 -12.77 -1.80 0.17
N PHE A 32 -13.16 -1.32 -1.01
CA PHE A 32 -13.27 0.12 -1.32
C PHE A 32 -14.12 0.89 -0.30
N GLU A 33 -15.30 0.39 0.04
CA GLU A 33 -16.21 1.07 0.98
C GLU A 33 -15.60 1.17 2.38
N ALA A 34 -14.84 0.15 2.79
CA ALA A 34 -14.12 0.19 4.05
C ALA A 34 -12.98 1.20 4.03
N ILE A 35 -12.16 1.19 2.97
CA ILE A 35 -11.07 2.15 2.79
C ILE A 35 -11.61 3.58 2.82
N LYS A 36 -12.63 3.86 2.03
CA LYS A 36 -13.25 5.19 1.96
C LYS A 36 -13.78 5.63 3.32
N ALA A 37 -14.58 4.79 3.98
CA ALA A 37 -15.12 5.14 5.30
C ALA A 37 -14.03 5.40 6.35
N LEU A 38 -12.94 4.63 6.31
CA LEU A 38 -11.82 4.78 7.23
C LEU A 38 -11.01 6.06 6.97
N LEU A 39 -10.80 6.43 5.71
CA LEU A 39 -10.18 7.69 5.32
C LEU A 39 -11.07 8.89 5.66
N ASP A 40 -12.39 8.80 5.40
CA ASP A 40 -13.38 9.82 5.77
C ASP A 40 -13.42 10.05 7.30
N LEU A 41 -13.05 9.04 8.08
CA LEU A 41 -12.91 9.13 9.54
C LEU A 41 -11.56 9.70 10.00
N GLY A 42 -10.73 10.16 9.07
CA GLY A 42 -9.44 10.80 9.34
C GLY A 42 -8.29 9.84 9.64
N GLN A 43 -8.42 8.55 9.29
CA GLN A 43 -7.26 7.65 9.40
C GLN A 43 -6.15 8.09 8.45
N ASN A 44 -4.92 8.11 8.96
CA ASN A 44 -3.76 8.43 8.16
C ASN A 44 -3.49 7.29 7.13
N PRO A 45 -3.48 7.57 5.81
CA PRO A 45 -3.18 6.56 4.79
C PRO A 45 -1.72 6.10 4.77
N ASN A 46 -0.85 6.81 5.47
CA ASN A 46 0.60 6.57 5.53
C ASN A 46 1.05 5.85 6.81
N VAL A 47 0.12 5.28 7.57
CA VAL A 47 0.50 4.48 8.74
C VAL A 47 1.33 3.29 8.29
N ARG A 48 2.35 2.96 9.07
CA ARG A 48 3.24 1.85 8.78
C ARG A 48 3.02 0.69 9.73
N ASP A 49 3.05 -0.53 9.17
CA ASP A 49 3.04 -1.79 9.93
C ASP A 49 4.44 -2.11 10.51
N ALA A 50 4.60 -3.29 11.09
CA ALA A 50 5.84 -3.75 11.73
C ALA A 50 6.99 -3.96 10.75
N ARG A 51 6.69 -4.05 9.45
CA ARG A 51 7.66 -4.16 8.36
C ARG A 51 7.86 -2.81 7.67
N ASP A 52 7.44 -1.74 8.32
CA ASP A 52 7.48 -0.37 7.77
C ASP A 52 6.62 -0.19 6.50
N LEU A 53 5.69 -1.11 6.22
CA LEU A 53 4.85 -1.10 5.00
C LEU A 53 3.57 -0.29 5.20
N THR A 54 3.11 0.35 4.13
CA THR A 54 1.88 1.15 4.13
C THR A 54 0.65 0.34 3.68
N PRO A 55 -0.58 0.79 3.98
CA PRO A 55 -1.79 0.23 3.42
C PRO A 55 -1.75 0.16 1.87
N LEU A 56 -1.15 1.16 1.23
CA LEU A 56 -0.99 1.20 -0.23
C LEU A 56 -0.09 0.06 -0.73
N TYR A 57 1.03 -0.23 -0.04
CA TYR A 57 1.88 -1.38 -0.38
C TYR A 57 1.08 -2.68 -0.38
N HIS A 58 0.26 -2.87 0.66
CA HIS A 58 -0.58 -4.06 0.77
C HIS A 58 -1.66 -4.13 -0.30
N ALA A 59 -2.33 -3.03 -0.61
CA ALA A 59 -3.31 -2.97 -1.71
C ALA A 59 -2.68 -3.42 -3.03
N VAL A 60 -1.50 -2.87 -3.35
CA VAL A 60 -0.76 -3.21 -4.57
C VAL A 60 -0.31 -4.67 -4.58
N SER A 61 0.22 -5.17 -3.47
CA SER A 61 0.70 -6.55 -3.36
C SER A 61 -0.41 -7.61 -3.44
N GLN A 62 -1.65 -7.27 -3.08
CA GLN A 62 -2.78 -8.20 -3.00
C GLN A 62 -3.67 -8.20 -4.26
N ASP A 63 -3.27 -7.49 -5.32
CA ASP A 63 -4.04 -7.39 -6.58
C ASP A 63 -5.47 -6.89 -6.37
N VAL A 64 -5.62 -5.89 -5.50
CA VAL A 64 -6.94 -5.35 -5.21
C VAL A 64 -7.43 -4.44 -6.33
N PRO A 65 -8.75 -4.22 -6.46
CA PRO A 65 -9.29 -3.39 -7.52
C PRO A 65 -8.61 -2.01 -7.58
N THR A 66 -8.26 -1.57 -8.79
CA THR A 66 -7.59 -0.28 -9.07
C THR A 66 -8.23 0.91 -8.33
N ARG A 67 -9.56 0.91 -8.20
CA ARG A 67 -10.29 1.95 -7.45
C ARG A 67 -9.83 2.12 -5.99
N CYS A 68 -9.40 1.06 -5.33
CA CYS A 68 -8.92 1.09 -3.95
C CYS A 68 -7.53 1.73 -3.87
N ILE A 69 -6.65 1.38 -4.80
CA ILE A 69 -5.31 1.97 -4.95
C ILE A 69 -5.44 3.46 -5.24
N VAL A 70 -6.31 3.82 -6.20
CA VAL A 70 -6.59 5.20 -6.58
C VAL A 70 -7.15 5.99 -5.39
N GLN A 71 -8.06 5.41 -4.61
CA GLN A 71 -8.60 6.09 -3.42
C GLN A 71 -7.52 6.41 -2.38
N LEU A 72 -6.61 5.48 -2.10
CA LEU A 72 -5.48 5.72 -1.19
C LEU A 72 -4.55 6.81 -1.73
N LEU A 73 -4.26 6.79 -3.03
CA LEU A 73 -3.43 7.82 -3.68
C LEU A 73 -4.08 9.21 -3.65
N TYR A 74 -5.40 9.30 -3.85
CA TYR A 74 -6.15 10.55 -3.75
C TYR A 74 -6.01 11.18 -2.37
N ASP A 75 -5.96 10.35 -1.32
CA ASP A 75 -5.86 10.80 0.07
C ASP A 75 -4.41 11.01 0.54
N HIS A 76 -3.49 11.26 -0.39
CA HIS A 76 -2.07 11.52 -0.13
C HIS A 76 -1.29 10.33 0.45
N ALA A 77 -1.61 9.10 0.03
CA ALA A 77 -0.74 7.96 0.31
C ALA A 77 0.63 8.11 -0.38
N ILE A 78 1.70 7.84 0.37
CA ILE A 78 3.08 7.90 -0.07
C ILE A 78 3.41 6.66 -0.90
N LEU A 79 4.15 6.89 -1.99
CA LEU A 79 4.72 5.86 -2.85
C LEU A 79 6.22 5.71 -2.60
N GLY A 80 6.76 4.50 -2.81
CA GLY A 80 8.19 4.22 -2.74
C GLY A 80 8.62 3.62 -1.39
N VAL A 81 7.70 3.05 -0.63
CA VAL A 81 8.03 2.32 0.60
C VAL A 81 8.57 0.96 0.21
N MET A 82 9.72 0.62 0.79
CA MET A 82 10.44 -0.61 0.50
C MET A 82 10.13 -1.64 1.58
N ASP A 83 9.95 -2.89 1.17
CA ASP A 83 9.91 -4.01 2.10
C ASP A 83 11.30 -4.42 2.57
N ASP A 84 11.35 -5.37 3.50
CA ASP A 84 12.61 -5.95 4.02
C ASP A 84 13.50 -6.58 2.93
N LYS A 85 12.97 -6.79 1.73
CA LYS A 85 13.69 -7.31 0.56
C LYS A 85 14.01 -6.21 -0.46
N ASN A 86 13.95 -4.95 -0.02
CA ASN A 86 14.23 -3.74 -0.79
C ASN A 86 13.33 -3.57 -2.04
N ARG A 87 12.15 -4.21 -2.06
CA ARG A 87 11.17 -4.05 -3.13
C ARG A 87 10.19 -2.95 -2.78
N GLN A 88 10.02 -2.00 -3.69
CA GLN A 88 8.96 -1.00 -3.57
C GLN A 88 7.61 -1.58 -3.99
N GLU A 89 6.51 -0.88 -3.69
CA GLU A 89 5.15 -1.24 -4.13
C GLU A 89 5.11 -1.51 -5.64
N ILE A 90 5.76 -0.64 -6.43
CA ILE A 90 5.82 -0.73 -7.89
C ILE A 90 6.52 -1.99 -8.39
N HIS A 91 7.44 -2.55 -7.60
CA HIS A 91 8.12 -3.79 -7.96
C HIS A 91 7.13 -4.96 -7.89
N GLN A 92 6.16 -4.90 -6.98
CA GLN A 92 5.10 -5.92 -6.90
C GLN A 92 4.05 -5.81 -8.00
N CYS A 93 3.85 -4.62 -8.60
CA CYS A 93 3.03 -4.46 -9.80
C CYS A 93 3.62 -5.17 -11.03
N GLY A 94 4.95 -5.34 -11.10
CA GLY A 94 5.62 -5.91 -12.28
C GLY A 94 5.51 -7.43 -12.38
N VAL A 95 5.23 -8.12 -11.28
CA VAL A 95 5.14 -9.59 -11.23
C VAL A 95 3.80 -10.10 -11.76
N LYS A 96 2.78 -9.23 -11.91
CA LYS A 96 1.47 -9.57 -12.48
C LYS A 96 0.93 -8.40 -13.31
N PRO A 97 0.33 -8.64 -14.50
CA PRO A 97 -0.07 -7.57 -15.40
C PRO A 97 -1.19 -6.71 -14.79
N MET A 98 -0.82 -5.54 -14.25
CA MET A 98 -1.77 -4.49 -13.88
C MET A 98 -1.90 -3.48 -15.03
N PRO A 99 -3.09 -3.24 -15.58
CA PRO A 99 -3.28 -2.21 -16.60
C PRO A 99 -3.29 -0.82 -15.94
N ASN A 100 -2.31 0.02 -16.32
CA ASN A 100 -2.39 1.49 -16.28
C ASN A 100 -2.65 2.18 -14.94
N ILE A 101 -1.77 2.03 -13.94
CA ILE A 101 -1.80 2.95 -12.77
C ILE A 101 -0.63 3.94 -12.79
N ILE A 102 0.55 3.58 -13.34
CA ILE A 102 1.73 4.45 -13.20
C ILE A 102 2.63 4.32 -14.43
N ASN A 103 2.45 5.22 -15.40
CA ASN A 103 3.41 5.40 -16.48
C ASN A 103 4.57 6.28 -15.98
N ARG A 104 5.50 5.68 -15.21
CA ARG A 104 6.86 6.22 -15.02
C ARG A 104 7.85 5.06 -14.89
N PRO A 105 8.83 4.97 -15.81
CA PRO A 105 9.81 3.89 -15.79
C PRO A 105 10.88 4.23 -14.75
N TYR A 106 10.81 3.62 -13.57
CA TYR A 106 12.00 3.51 -12.73
C TYR A 106 12.53 2.10 -12.92
N ALA A 107 13.65 2.06 -13.66
CA ALA A 107 14.41 0.88 -13.97
C ALA A 107 14.73 0.10 -12.71
N TYR A 108 14.46 -1.20 -12.76
CA TYR A 108 15.12 -2.19 -11.91
C TYR A 108 16.63 -2.09 -12.17
N GLU A 109 17.38 -1.44 -11.28
CA GLU A 109 18.79 -1.79 -11.08
C GLU A 109 18.84 -2.85 -9.98
N GLU A 110 18.87 -4.10 -10.41
CA GLU A 110 19.13 -5.26 -9.55
C GLU A 110 20.47 -5.05 -8.81
N PRO A 111 20.54 -5.22 -7.48
CA PRO A 111 21.75 -4.97 -6.70
C PRO A 111 22.83 -6.07 -6.84
N ASN A 112 22.84 -6.85 -7.92
CA ASN A 112 23.77 -7.98 -8.05
C ASN A 112 24.21 -8.34 -9.48
N MET A 113 24.30 -7.36 -10.40
CA MET A 113 25.12 -7.54 -11.60
C MET A 113 26.49 -6.90 -11.39
N LEU A 114 27.50 -7.77 -11.36
CA LEU A 114 28.91 -7.44 -11.41
C LEU A 114 29.16 -6.25 -12.34
N ILE A 115 29.88 -5.27 -11.79
CA ILE A 115 30.46 -4.13 -12.48
C ILE A 115 31.24 -4.66 -13.71
N GLN A 116 30.62 -4.68 -14.87
CA GLN A 116 31.36 -4.61 -16.13
C GLN A 116 31.06 -3.27 -16.76
N LYS A 117 32.01 -2.36 -16.49
CA LYS A 117 32.25 -1.15 -17.27
C LYS A 117 32.10 -1.47 -18.76
N VAL A 118 31.26 -0.74 -19.46
CA VAL A 118 31.36 -0.61 -20.91
C VAL A 118 31.65 0.87 -21.21
N PRO A 119 32.70 1.16 -22.00
CA PRO A 119 33.23 2.50 -22.17
C PRO A 119 32.40 3.31 -23.18
N ILE A 120 32.51 4.64 -23.00
CA ILE A 120 32.16 5.77 -23.88
C ILE A 120 31.62 5.43 -25.28
#